data_AF-A0A1S3YA33-F1
#
_entry.id   AF-A0A1S3YA33-F1
#
_cell.length_a   1.000
_cell.length_b   1.000
_cell.length_c   1.000
_cell.angle_alpha   90.00
_cell.angle_beta   90.00
_cell.angle_gamma   90.00
#
_symmetry.space_group_name_H-M   'P 1'
#
loop_
_entity.id
_entity.type
_entity.pdbx_description
1 polymer ?
#
loop_
_entity_poly.entity_id
_entity_poly.type
_entity_poly.pdbx_seq_one_letter_code
_entity_poly.pdbx_strand_id
1 'polypeptide(L)'
;MRDKDPTLRTYKTSSMTTPERLPSEVPSTNLEEYSALKTLIPFDQPVPLLRGPIRAGSQEETVGRFILAFKDPFSWASAYKACESQVTQQCESGARIGCSIAASDKCKTPWWKSITGTASTQDFAERARCEEREMEACLEAAKGKCHEFAKQKCFPAFRDARIAVKGLSPKVNKKEVSRLISWVNLGEKCQIADLWRLERRWLEFKAQLEVTHCKGSDILGSDDTEINEYLRTNFQK
;
A
#
# COMPACT_ATOMS: atom_id res chain seq x y z
N MET A 1 -78.02 -27.06 65.28
CA MET A 1 -76.74 -27.62 65.79
C MET A 1 -75.63 -27.03 64.93
N ARG A 2 -74.73 -26.23 65.54
CA ARG A 2 -73.29 -25.98 65.27
C ARG A 2 -72.74 -26.37 63.88
N ASP A 3 -71.85 -25.64 63.20
CA ASP A 3 -71.17 -24.33 63.33
C ASP A 3 -70.19 -24.23 62.12
N LYS A 4 -69.93 -23.01 61.61
CA LYS A 4 -68.67 -22.49 61.00
C LYS A 4 -68.14 -23.06 59.66
N ASP A 5 -67.50 -22.33 58.74
CA ASP A 5 -67.01 -20.94 58.68
C ASP A 5 -66.80 -20.52 57.19
N PRO A 6 -66.89 -19.23 56.82
CA PRO A 6 -66.69 -18.71 55.47
C PRO A 6 -65.31 -18.01 55.32
N THR A 7 -64.60 -18.21 54.21
CA THR A 7 -63.34 -17.47 53.94
C THR A 7 -63.54 -16.38 52.89
N LEU A 8 -63.58 -15.14 53.38
CA LEU A 8 -63.60 -13.89 52.63
C LEU A 8 -62.21 -13.57 52.03
N ARG A 9 -62.23 -12.94 50.84
CA ARG A 9 -61.12 -12.15 50.29
C ARG A 9 -60.81 -10.96 51.20
N THR A 10 -59.53 -10.72 51.47
CA THR A 10 -59.02 -9.40 51.85
C THR A 10 -57.69 -9.12 51.16
N TYR A 11 -57.60 -7.90 50.62
CA TYR A 11 -56.46 -7.32 49.96
C TYR A 11 -55.35 -7.07 50.98
N LYS A 12 -54.10 -7.42 50.63
CA LYS A 12 -52.95 -7.22 51.51
C LYS A 12 -52.17 -5.99 51.09
N THR A 13 -52.26 -4.97 51.93
CA THR A 13 -51.52 -3.71 51.90
C THR A 13 -50.06 -3.94 52.27
N SER A 14 -49.16 -3.20 51.61
CA SER A 14 -47.71 -3.26 51.74
C SER A 14 -47.21 -2.79 53.11
N SER A 15 -46.30 -3.54 53.74
CA SER A 15 -45.53 -3.09 54.90
C SER A 15 -44.04 -3.08 54.57
N MET A 16 -43.40 -1.91 54.71
CA MET A 16 -41.96 -1.71 54.57
C MET A 16 -41.17 -2.61 55.53
N THR A 17 -40.19 -3.32 55.00
CA THR A 17 -39.13 -3.97 55.78
C THR A 17 -37.79 -3.60 55.14
N THR A 18 -36.97 -2.88 55.90
CA THR A 18 -35.62 -2.43 55.55
C THR A 18 -34.70 -3.64 55.41
N PRO A 19 -34.00 -3.84 54.27
CA PRO A 19 -32.98 -4.88 54.17
C PRO A 19 -31.64 -4.37 54.72
N GLU A 20 -31.09 -5.19 55.62
CA GLU A 20 -29.75 -5.09 56.18
C GLU A 20 -28.68 -5.19 55.06
N ARG A 21 -27.71 -4.26 55.07
CA ARG A 21 -26.65 -4.14 54.07
C ARG A 21 -25.52 -5.14 54.36
N LEU A 22 -25.42 -6.19 53.55
CA LEU A 22 -24.18 -6.98 53.42
C LEU A 22 -23.12 -6.16 52.67
N PRO A 23 -21.82 -6.31 53.01
CA PRO A 23 -20.75 -5.44 52.53
C PRO A 23 -20.57 -5.58 51.02
N SER A 24 -20.60 -4.43 50.34
CA SER A 24 -20.27 -4.27 48.93
C SER A 24 -18.90 -4.90 48.65
N GLU A 25 -18.84 -5.89 47.76
CA GLU A 25 -17.61 -6.14 47.01
C GLU A 25 -17.25 -4.83 46.32
N VAL A 26 -16.13 -4.24 46.73
CA VAL A 26 -15.58 -3.08 46.05
C VAL A 26 -15.16 -3.59 44.68
N PRO A 27 -15.67 -3.05 43.56
CA PRO A 27 -15.11 -3.40 42.27
C PRO A 27 -13.63 -3.01 42.35
N SER A 28 -12.74 -4.00 42.20
CA SER A 28 -11.32 -3.71 42.07
C SER A 28 -11.20 -2.78 40.87
N THR A 29 -10.92 -1.51 41.13
CA THR A 29 -10.67 -0.53 40.07
C THR A 29 -9.43 -1.01 39.36
N ASN A 30 -9.60 -1.71 38.24
CA ASN A 30 -8.50 -2.13 37.41
C ASN A 30 -7.91 -0.86 36.80
N LEU A 31 -6.90 -0.30 37.46
CA LEU A 31 -6.27 0.98 37.09
C LEU A 31 -5.67 0.94 35.67
N GLU A 32 -5.41 -0.26 35.13
CA GLU A 32 -4.98 -0.45 33.74
C GLU A 32 -6.11 -0.18 32.72
N GLU A 33 -7.37 -0.32 33.13
CA GLU A 33 -8.53 0.01 32.29
C GLU A 33 -8.71 1.52 32.11
N TYR A 34 -8.31 2.29 33.12
CA TYR A 34 -8.31 3.76 33.09
C TYR A 34 -6.94 4.36 32.74
N SER A 35 -6.01 3.53 32.23
CA SER A 35 -4.69 4.01 31.81
C SER A 35 -4.81 4.94 30.61
N ALA A 36 -4.13 6.08 30.67
CA ALA A 36 -4.06 7.05 29.57
C ALA A 36 -3.54 6.42 28.27
N LEU A 37 -2.80 5.31 28.34
CA LEU A 37 -2.37 4.57 27.15
C LEU A 37 -3.52 3.93 26.38
N LYS A 38 -4.63 3.56 27.03
CA LYS A 38 -5.82 3.01 26.37
C LYS A 38 -6.65 4.08 25.64
N THR A 39 -6.44 5.36 25.95
CA THR A 39 -7.10 6.48 25.25
C THR A 39 -6.26 7.05 24.11
N LEU A 40 -5.00 6.60 23.96
CA LEU A 40 -4.18 6.95 22.82
C LEU A 40 -4.64 6.16 21.60
N ILE A 41 -5.17 6.87 20.61
CA ILE A 41 -5.30 6.36 19.26
C ILE A 41 -3.95 6.63 18.60
N PRO A 42 -3.05 5.63 18.43
CA PRO A 42 -1.82 5.86 17.71
C PRO A 42 -2.19 6.26 16.29
N PHE A 43 -1.70 7.40 15.83
CA PHE A 43 -1.72 7.70 14.42
C PHE A 43 -0.77 6.73 13.73
N ASP A 44 -1.21 6.19 12.60
CA ASP A 44 -0.33 5.43 11.74
C ASP A 44 0.88 6.29 11.39
N GLN A 45 2.07 5.69 11.40
CA GLN A 45 3.26 6.38 10.95
C GLN A 45 3.02 6.90 9.52
N PRO A 46 3.42 8.14 9.21
CA PRO A 46 3.19 8.69 7.88
C PRO A 46 3.84 7.79 6.85
N VAL A 47 3.07 7.43 5.82
CA VAL A 47 3.56 6.61 4.71
C VAL A 47 4.78 7.30 4.09
N PRO A 48 5.94 6.63 4.04
CA PRO A 48 7.14 7.24 3.49
C PRO A 48 6.90 7.61 2.02
N LEU A 49 7.34 8.82 1.65
CA LEU A 49 7.19 9.30 0.28
C LEU A 49 7.93 8.39 -0.70
N LEU A 50 7.25 7.99 -1.77
CA LEU A 50 7.85 7.17 -2.84
C LEU A 50 9.02 7.87 -3.54
N ARG A 51 8.99 9.21 -3.55
CA ARG A 51 10.00 10.05 -4.21
C ARG A 51 10.50 11.10 -3.24
N GLY A 52 11.80 11.32 -3.23
CA GLY A 52 12.47 12.36 -2.45
C GLY A 52 13.15 13.40 -3.34
N PRO A 53 13.51 14.57 -2.80
CA PRO A 53 14.24 15.57 -3.55
C PRO A 53 15.69 15.13 -3.79
N ILE A 54 16.14 15.19 -5.04
CA ILE A 54 17.54 15.11 -5.45
C ILE A 54 17.95 16.40 -6.13
N ARG A 55 19.25 16.74 -6.14
CA ARG A 55 19.72 17.95 -6.83
C ARG A 55 19.50 17.80 -8.32
N ALA A 56 18.95 18.84 -8.94
CA ALA A 56 18.90 18.93 -10.39
C ALA A 56 20.33 19.06 -10.93
N GLY A 57 20.66 18.31 -11.99
CA GLY A 57 21.93 18.45 -12.70
C GLY A 57 22.01 19.80 -13.41
N SER A 58 23.22 20.23 -13.78
CA SER A 58 23.48 21.53 -14.44
C SER A 58 22.74 21.75 -15.76
N GLN A 59 22.20 20.69 -16.38
CA GLN A 59 21.40 20.77 -17.61
C GLN A 59 19.93 21.12 -17.39
N GLU A 60 19.41 21.10 -16.15
CA GLU A 60 17.97 21.28 -15.86
C GLU A 60 17.70 22.59 -15.07
N GLU A 61 18.42 23.68 -15.36
CA GLU A 61 18.30 24.99 -14.68
C GLU A 61 16.87 25.56 -14.64
N THR A 62 16.00 25.15 -15.57
CA THR A 62 14.61 25.59 -15.65
C THR A 62 13.64 24.90 -14.69
N VAL A 63 14.00 23.75 -14.09
CA VAL A 63 13.11 22.93 -13.23
C VAL A 63 13.28 23.28 -11.74
N GLY A 64 14.27 24.11 -11.40
CA GLY A 64 14.63 24.48 -10.04
C GLY A 64 15.73 23.60 -9.45
N ARG A 65 16.19 23.93 -8.24
CA ARG A 65 17.38 23.31 -7.62
C ARG A 65 17.22 21.82 -7.29
N PHE A 66 15.99 21.35 -7.13
CA PHE A 66 15.68 19.98 -6.73
C PHE A 66 14.57 19.38 -7.59
N ILE A 67 14.71 18.10 -7.91
CA ILE A 67 13.71 17.29 -8.61
C ILE A 67 13.30 16.11 -7.74
N LEU A 68 12.06 15.63 -7.89
CA LEU A 68 11.58 14.45 -7.17
C LEU A 68 11.97 13.18 -7.91
N ALA A 69 12.70 12.29 -7.23
CA ALA A 69 13.12 11.01 -7.77
C ALA A 69 12.90 9.87 -6.77
N PHE A 70 12.70 8.66 -7.30
CA PHE A 70 12.83 7.44 -6.52
C PHE A 70 14.26 7.31 -6.01
N LYS A 71 14.41 6.78 -4.80
CA LYS A 71 15.71 6.67 -4.11
C LYS A 71 16.74 5.83 -4.88
N ASP A 72 16.25 4.81 -5.56
CA ASP A 72 17.05 3.86 -6.33
C ASP A 72 16.13 3.07 -7.30
N PRO A 73 16.70 2.35 -8.28
CA PRO A 73 15.93 1.55 -9.23
C PRO A 73 15.07 0.45 -8.59
N PHE A 74 15.47 -0.13 -7.45
CA PHE A 74 14.66 -1.13 -6.76
C PHE A 74 13.41 -0.50 -6.14
N SER A 75 13.54 0.69 -5.55
CA SER A 75 12.42 1.47 -5.03
C SER A 75 11.43 1.83 -6.14
N TRP A 76 11.91 2.24 -7.31
CA TRP A 76 11.06 2.50 -8.48
C TRP A 76 10.34 1.23 -8.96
N ALA A 77 11.06 0.13 -9.15
CA ALA A 77 10.49 -1.12 -9.66
C ALA A 77 9.48 -1.75 -8.67
N SER A 78 9.78 -1.68 -7.37
CA SER A 78 8.87 -2.13 -6.32
C SER A 78 7.58 -1.30 -6.32
N ALA A 79 7.69 0.03 -6.42
CA ALA A 79 6.53 0.90 -6.50
C ALA A 79 5.71 0.70 -7.78
N TYR A 80 6.36 0.42 -8.92
CA TYR A 80 5.69 0.09 -10.17
C TYR A 80 4.89 -1.21 -10.05
N LYS A 81 5.52 -2.29 -9.54
CA LYS A 81 4.85 -3.58 -9.29
C LYS A 81 3.74 -3.47 -8.26
N ALA A 82 3.92 -2.65 -7.22
CA ALA A 82 2.88 -2.39 -6.23
C ALA A 82 1.66 -1.69 -6.86
N CYS A 83 1.89 -0.70 -7.74
CA CYS A 83 0.82 -0.07 -8.51
C CYS A 83 0.07 -1.12 -9.37
N GLU A 84 0.79 -1.91 -10.15
CA GLU A 84 0.17 -2.93 -11.03
C GLU A 84 -0.65 -3.94 -10.23
N SER A 85 -0.10 -4.44 -9.12
CA SER A 85 -0.77 -5.37 -8.22
C SER A 85 -2.03 -4.76 -7.63
N GLN A 86 -1.94 -3.53 -7.10
CA GLN A 86 -3.08 -2.87 -6.47
C GLN A 86 -4.20 -2.56 -7.48
N VAL A 87 -3.86 -2.06 -8.67
CA VAL A 87 -4.84 -1.78 -9.72
C VAL A 87 -5.47 -3.06 -10.25
N THR A 88 -4.68 -4.14 -10.43
CA THR A 88 -5.19 -5.46 -10.80
C THR A 88 -6.17 -5.98 -9.76
N GLN A 89 -5.82 -5.95 -8.47
CA GLN A 89 -6.70 -6.41 -7.38
C GLN A 89 -8.02 -5.63 -7.32
N GLN A 90 -7.98 -4.31 -7.50
CA GLN A 90 -9.18 -3.48 -7.55
C GLN A 90 -10.04 -3.81 -8.77
N CYS A 91 -9.40 -3.99 -9.93
CA CYS A 91 -10.10 -4.39 -11.15
C CYS A 91 -10.76 -5.76 -11.00
N GLU A 92 -10.07 -6.76 -10.48
CA GLU A 92 -10.61 -8.12 -10.26
C GLU A 92 -11.75 -8.10 -9.24
N SER A 93 -11.63 -7.29 -8.19
CA SER A 93 -12.70 -7.09 -7.21
C SER A 93 -13.95 -6.48 -7.87
N GLY A 94 -13.78 -5.46 -8.71
CA GLY A 94 -14.86 -4.87 -9.49
C GLY A 94 -15.45 -5.84 -10.51
N ALA A 95 -14.59 -6.62 -11.18
CA ALA A 95 -15.00 -7.65 -12.13
C ALA A 95 -15.83 -8.74 -11.45
N ARG A 96 -15.53 -9.13 -10.20
CA ARG A 96 -16.34 -10.08 -9.44
C ARG A 96 -17.78 -9.62 -9.29
N ILE A 97 -17.97 -8.35 -8.97
CA ILE A 97 -19.30 -7.75 -8.85
C ILE A 97 -19.95 -7.67 -10.23
N GLY A 98 -19.27 -7.11 -11.23
CA GLY A 98 -19.79 -6.99 -12.59
C GLY A 98 -20.17 -8.33 -13.23
N CYS A 99 -19.34 -9.35 -13.06
CA CYS A 99 -19.57 -10.71 -13.56
C CYS A 99 -20.75 -11.38 -12.84
N SER A 100 -20.94 -11.17 -11.53
CA SER A 100 -22.11 -11.70 -10.82
C SER A 100 -23.42 -11.12 -11.36
N ILE A 101 -23.45 -9.82 -11.68
CA ILE A 101 -24.61 -9.15 -12.28
C ILE A 101 -24.85 -9.70 -13.69
N ALA A 102 -23.80 -9.74 -14.52
CA ALA A 102 -23.90 -10.25 -15.89
C ALA A 102 -24.34 -11.73 -15.94
N ALA A 103 -23.84 -12.56 -15.03
CA ALA A 103 -24.24 -13.97 -14.90
C ALA A 103 -25.72 -14.09 -14.51
N SER A 104 -26.16 -13.33 -13.50
CA SER A 104 -27.57 -13.29 -13.10
C SER A 104 -28.49 -12.83 -14.23
N ASP A 105 -28.09 -11.80 -14.98
CA ASP A 105 -28.85 -11.30 -16.12
C ASP A 105 -28.94 -12.29 -17.28
N LYS A 106 -27.90 -13.09 -17.51
CA LYS A 106 -27.92 -14.16 -18.52
C LYS A 106 -28.73 -15.37 -18.09
N CYS A 107 -28.69 -15.72 -16.80
CA CYS A 107 -29.27 -16.95 -16.26
C CYS A 107 -30.68 -16.79 -15.70
N LYS A 108 -31.24 -15.57 -15.68
CA LYS A 108 -32.60 -15.34 -15.19
C LYS A 108 -33.65 -16.03 -16.04
N THR A 109 -34.59 -16.69 -15.38
CA THR A 109 -35.80 -17.20 -16.03
C THR A 109 -36.62 -16.02 -16.58
N PRO A 110 -37.07 -16.06 -17.84
CA PRO A 110 -37.96 -15.05 -18.37
C PRO A 110 -39.24 -14.91 -17.54
N TRP A 111 -39.65 -13.67 -17.26
CA TRP A 111 -40.78 -13.35 -16.38
C TRP A 111 -42.10 -14.05 -16.76
N TRP A 112 -42.32 -14.31 -18.04
CA TRP A 112 -43.53 -14.99 -18.52
C TRP A 112 -43.63 -16.45 -18.05
N LYS A 113 -42.51 -17.13 -17.79
CA LYS A 113 -42.52 -18.53 -17.27
C LYS A 113 -42.99 -18.61 -15.82
N SER A 114 -42.83 -17.54 -15.05
CA SER A 114 -43.39 -17.43 -13.70
C SER A 114 -44.90 -17.20 -13.72
N ILE A 115 -45.45 -16.63 -14.80
CA ILE A 115 -46.90 -16.39 -14.95
C ILE A 115 -47.64 -17.69 -15.32
N THR A 116 -47.03 -18.55 -16.13
CA THR A 116 -47.64 -19.82 -16.57
C THR A 116 -47.59 -20.93 -15.51
N GLY A 117 -47.08 -20.66 -14.30
CA GLY A 117 -47.04 -21.63 -13.19
C GLY A 117 -46.07 -22.80 -13.37
N THR A 118 -45.32 -22.85 -14.48
CA THR A 118 -44.39 -23.93 -14.84
C THR A 118 -43.02 -23.85 -14.16
N ALA A 119 -42.75 -22.79 -13.38
CA ALA A 119 -41.40 -22.48 -12.88
C ALA A 119 -41.06 -23.08 -11.49
N SER A 120 -41.93 -23.91 -10.88
CA SER A 120 -42.04 -23.88 -9.42
C SER A 120 -41.10 -24.76 -8.57
N THR A 121 -40.12 -25.51 -9.08
CA THR A 121 -39.17 -26.20 -8.14
C THR A 121 -37.82 -26.63 -8.72
N GLN A 122 -37.72 -26.92 -10.03
CA GLN A 122 -36.44 -27.35 -10.65
C GLN A 122 -35.52 -26.18 -11.05
N ASP A 123 -36.02 -24.94 -11.04
CA ASP A 123 -35.38 -23.81 -11.74
C ASP A 123 -34.25 -23.13 -10.94
N PHE A 124 -34.27 -23.17 -9.59
CA PHE A 124 -33.25 -22.48 -8.78
C PHE A 124 -31.88 -23.17 -8.80
N ALA A 125 -31.86 -24.50 -8.75
CA ALA A 125 -30.60 -25.25 -8.80
C ALA A 125 -29.93 -25.15 -10.18
N GLU A 126 -30.73 -25.17 -11.25
CA GLU A 126 -30.25 -24.98 -12.62
C GLU A 126 -29.74 -23.56 -12.85
N ARG A 127 -30.47 -22.56 -12.34
CA ARG A 127 -30.03 -21.17 -12.36
C ARG A 127 -28.72 -20.97 -11.61
N ALA A 128 -28.58 -21.52 -10.40
CA ALA A 128 -27.33 -21.43 -9.64
C ALA A 128 -26.15 -22.03 -10.42
N ARG A 129 -26.32 -23.21 -11.05
CA ARG A 129 -25.31 -23.83 -11.91
C ARG A 129 -25.00 -23.05 -13.18
N CYS A 130 -25.97 -22.30 -13.71
CA CYS A 130 -25.75 -21.38 -14.82
C CYS A 130 -24.93 -20.18 -14.35
N GLU A 131 -25.34 -19.54 -13.26
CA GLU A 131 -24.70 -18.35 -12.70
C GLU A 131 -23.25 -18.63 -12.32
N GLU A 132 -22.97 -19.79 -11.70
CA GLU A 132 -21.61 -20.22 -11.35
C GLU A 132 -20.71 -20.34 -12.60
N ARG A 133 -21.17 -21.04 -13.64
CA ARG A 133 -20.42 -21.21 -14.89
C ARG A 133 -20.20 -19.89 -15.63
N GLU A 134 -21.23 -19.06 -15.74
CA GLU A 134 -21.13 -17.76 -16.41
C GLU A 134 -20.24 -16.80 -15.63
N MET A 135 -20.29 -16.82 -14.30
CA MET A 135 -19.43 -16.01 -13.44
C MET A 135 -17.97 -16.44 -13.55
N GLU A 136 -17.69 -17.75 -13.49
CA GLU A 136 -16.33 -18.28 -13.61
C GLU A 136 -15.71 -17.92 -14.97
N ALA A 137 -16.43 -18.15 -16.07
CA ALA A 137 -15.96 -17.80 -17.42
C ALA A 137 -15.72 -16.28 -17.56
N CYS A 138 -16.59 -15.45 -17.00
CA CYS A 138 -16.44 -14.00 -17.00
C CYS A 138 -15.21 -13.55 -16.18
N LEU A 139 -15.01 -14.11 -14.99
CA LEU A 139 -13.88 -13.79 -14.12
C LEU A 139 -12.54 -14.19 -14.75
N GLU A 140 -12.47 -15.37 -15.36
CA GLU A 140 -11.25 -15.82 -16.03
C GLU A 140 -10.87 -14.89 -17.20
N ALA A 141 -11.87 -14.49 -18.01
CA ALA A 141 -11.66 -13.50 -19.07
C ALA A 141 -11.30 -12.10 -18.54
N ALA A 142 -11.70 -11.76 -17.32
CA ALA A 142 -11.40 -10.48 -16.70
C ALA A 142 -9.96 -10.37 -16.19
N LYS A 143 -9.35 -11.45 -15.69
CA LYS A 143 -7.97 -11.45 -15.14
C LYS A 143 -6.95 -10.83 -16.10
N GLY A 144 -6.90 -11.31 -17.35
CA GLY A 144 -5.98 -10.79 -18.36
C GLY A 144 -6.22 -9.31 -18.67
N LYS A 145 -7.49 -8.91 -18.82
CA LYS A 145 -7.88 -7.51 -19.07
C LYS A 145 -7.54 -6.60 -17.88
N CYS A 146 -7.66 -7.10 -16.66
CA CYS A 146 -7.29 -6.36 -15.46
C CYS A 146 -5.78 -6.11 -15.38
N HIS A 147 -4.96 -7.10 -15.76
CA HIS A 147 -3.51 -6.93 -15.86
C HIS A 147 -3.11 -5.90 -16.92
N GLU A 148 -3.70 -5.98 -18.12
CA GLU A 148 -3.47 -4.99 -19.19
C GLU A 148 -3.92 -3.59 -18.77
N PHE A 149 -5.08 -3.48 -18.12
CA PHE A 149 -5.58 -2.22 -17.59
C PHE A 149 -4.64 -1.65 -16.53
N ALA A 150 -4.13 -2.48 -15.63
CA ALA A 150 -3.16 -2.07 -14.61
C ALA A 150 -1.89 -1.52 -15.25
N LYS A 151 -1.32 -2.20 -16.25
CA LYS A 151 -0.19 -1.71 -17.06
C LYS A 151 -0.47 -0.35 -17.67
N GLN A 152 -1.61 -0.21 -18.36
CA GLN A 152 -2.00 1.05 -19.01
C GLN A 152 -2.17 2.21 -18.02
N LYS A 153 -2.61 1.94 -16.79
CA LYS A 153 -2.80 2.97 -15.75
C LYS A 153 -1.52 3.31 -15.00
N CYS A 154 -0.69 2.33 -14.70
CA CYS A 154 0.55 2.52 -13.95
C CYS A 154 1.66 3.09 -14.85
N PHE A 155 1.81 2.59 -16.08
CA PHE A 155 2.91 2.96 -16.96
C PHE A 155 3.10 4.48 -17.15
N PRO A 156 2.09 5.29 -17.47
CA PRO A 156 2.27 6.73 -17.69
C PRO A 156 2.84 7.48 -16.48
N ALA A 157 2.49 7.06 -15.26
CA ALA A 157 2.94 7.71 -14.03
C ALA A 157 4.40 7.37 -13.66
N PHE A 158 4.91 6.24 -14.17
CA PHE A 158 6.24 5.72 -13.87
C PHE A 158 7.24 5.91 -15.02
N ARG A 159 6.77 6.04 -16.26
CA ARG A 159 7.60 6.22 -17.46
C ARG A 159 8.55 7.40 -17.34
N ASP A 160 8.04 8.59 -17.03
CA ASP A 160 8.85 9.81 -16.92
C ASP A 160 9.31 10.08 -15.48
N ALA A 161 9.02 9.17 -14.54
CA ALA A 161 9.45 9.32 -13.16
C ALA A 161 10.98 9.22 -13.07
N ARG A 162 11.58 10.14 -12.30
CA ARG A 162 13.04 10.18 -12.11
C ARG A 162 13.47 9.13 -11.11
N ILE A 163 14.62 8.53 -11.36
CA ILE A 163 15.23 7.50 -10.52
C ILE A 163 16.64 7.95 -10.20
N ALA A 164 16.95 8.07 -8.93
CA ALA A 164 18.29 8.40 -8.50
C ALA A 164 19.23 7.22 -8.80
N VAL A 165 20.27 7.49 -9.58
CA VAL A 165 21.34 6.57 -9.90
C VAL A 165 22.59 7.11 -9.21
N LYS A 166 23.12 6.33 -8.27
CA LYS A 166 24.44 6.61 -7.72
C LYS A 166 25.45 6.35 -8.83
N GLY A 167 26.35 7.31 -9.09
CA GLY A 167 27.40 7.15 -10.09
C GLY A 167 28.09 5.78 -9.95
N LEU A 168 28.09 5.00 -11.03
CA LEU A 168 28.83 3.74 -11.09
C LEU A 168 30.32 4.06 -10.90
N SER A 169 30.84 3.85 -9.69
CA SER A 169 32.21 3.40 -9.53
C SER A 169 32.27 2.29 -8.47
N PRO A 170 32.58 1.05 -8.87
CA PRO A 170 33.13 0.08 -7.95
C PRO A 170 34.53 0.56 -7.55
N LYS A 171 34.76 0.72 -6.24
CA LYS A 171 36.03 1.12 -5.59
C LYS A 171 36.35 2.62 -5.59
N VAL A 172 35.57 3.39 -4.86
CA VAL A 172 36.16 4.54 -4.15
C VAL A 172 37.16 3.99 -3.13
N ASN A 173 38.46 4.14 -3.42
CA ASN A 173 39.53 3.67 -2.55
C ASN A 173 39.48 4.42 -1.21
N LYS A 174 39.15 3.74 -0.10
CA LYS A 174 39.15 4.34 1.24
C LYS A 174 40.43 5.11 1.56
N LYS A 175 41.60 4.66 1.06
CA LYS A 175 42.86 5.39 1.21
C LYS A 175 42.86 6.73 0.48
N GLU A 176 42.27 6.83 -0.71
CA GLU A 176 42.19 8.09 -1.46
C GLU A 176 41.19 9.05 -0.84
N VAL A 177 40.06 8.56 -0.31
CA VAL A 177 39.09 9.36 0.45
C VAL A 177 39.73 9.91 1.71
N SER A 178 40.39 9.07 2.50
CA SER A 178 41.11 9.51 3.70
C SER A 178 42.23 10.49 3.35
N ARG A 179 42.91 10.33 2.21
CA ARG A 179 43.90 11.30 1.73
C ARG A 179 43.26 12.64 1.39
N LEU A 180 42.18 12.66 0.60
CA LEU A 180 41.48 13.90 0.25
C LEU A 180 40.94 14.62 1.50
N ILE A 181 40.33 13.90 2.44
CA ILE A 181 39.86 14.45 3.72
C ILE A 181 41.02 14.96 4.59
N SER A 182 42.13 14.23 4.66
CA SER A 182 43.32 14.65 5.43
C SER A 182 43.95 15.93 4.88
N TRP A 183 43.89 16.18 3.58
CA TRP A 183 44.48 17.36 2.95
C TRP A 183 43.62 18.62 3.17
N VAL A 184 42.31 18.47 3.27
CA VAL A 184 41.40 19.57 3.67
C VAL A 184 41.66 20.02 5.11
N ASN A 185 42.12 19.13 5.98
CA ASN A 185 42.48 19.44 7.37
C ASN A 185 43.91 20.00 7.52
N LEU A 186 44.76 19.98 6.47
CA LEU A 186 46.16 20.40 6.51
C LEU A 186 46.34 21.76 5.81
N GLY A 187 45.62 22.76 6.30
CA GLY A 187 45.43 24.07 5.66
C GLY A 187 46.61 25.05 5.65
N GLU A 188 47.87 24.66 5.86
CA GLU A 188 48.95 25.66 6.09
C GLU A 188 50.16 25.60 5.14
N LYS A 189 50.27 24.67 4.18
CA LYS A 189 51.48 24.58 3.31
C LYS A 189 51.27 24.28 1.81
N CYS A 190 50.08 24.48 1.25
CA CYS A 190 49.87 24.24 -0.20
C CYS A 190 50.20 25.49 -1.03
N GLN A 191 51.04 25.33 -2.07
CA GLN A 191 51.26 26.38 -3.07
C GLN A 191 49.97 26.56 -3.91
N ILE A 192 49.78 27.75 -4.49
CA ILE A 192 48.57 28.10 -5.26
C ILE A 192 48.30 27.08 -6.39
N ALA A 193 49.35 26.57 -7.06
CA ALA A 193 49.22 25.53 -8.09
C ALA A 193 48.71 24.18 -7.56
N ASP A 194 49.08 23.82 -6.33
CA ASP A 194 48.58 22.62 -5.65
C ASP A 194 47.11 22.78 -5.26
N LEU A 195 46.67 24.01 -4.95
CA LEU A 195 45.27 24.33 -4.70
C LEU A 195 44.38 24.09 -5.93
N TRP A 196 44.81 24.55 -7.11
CA TRP A 196 44.10 24.32 -8.38
C TRP A 196 44.08 22.84 -8.78
N ARG A 197 45.16 22.10 -8.53
CA ARG A 197 45.23 20.65 -8.75
C ARG A 197 44.30 19.89 -7.81
N LEU A 198 44.18 20.34 -6.55
CA LEU A 198 43.23 19.80 -5.57
C LEU A 198 41.79 20.10 -5.97
N GLU A 199 41.49 21.32 -6.42
CA GLU A 199 40.16 21.70 -6.88
C GLU A 199 39.69 20.85 -8.06
N ARG A 200 40.56 20.61 -9.05
CA ARG A 200 40.25 19.72 -10.18
C ARG A 200 40.01 18.28 -9.74
N ARG A 201 40.87 17.73 -8.89
CA ARG A 201 40.74 16.35 -8.35
C ARG A 201 39.51 16.20 -7.43
N TRP A 202 39.14 17.26 -6.73
CA TRP A 202 37.95 17.32 -5.88
C TRP A 202 36.66 17.46 -6.70
N LEU A 203 36.67 18.22 -7.80
CA LEU A 203 35.58 18.30 -8.77
C LEU A 203 35.34 16.96 -9.45
N GLU A 204 36.40 16.28 -9.90
CA GLU A 204 36.33 14.93 -10.46
C GLU A 204 35.78 13.92 -9.45
N PHE A 205 36.25 13.98 -8.18
CA PHE A 205 35.74 13.14 -7.10
C PHE A 205 34.26 13.45 -6.75
N LYS A 206 33.88 14.73 -6.75
CA LYS A 206 32.47 15.14 -6.57
C LYS A 206 31.59 14.63 -7.71
N ALA A 207 32.04 14.73 -8.95
CA ALA A 207 31.32 14.21 -10.11
C ALA A 207 31.11 12.68 -10.02
N GLN A 208 32.04 11.95 -9.40
CA GLN A 208 31.90 10.51 -9.13
C GLN A 208 30.92 10.17 -7.99
N LEU A 209 30.70 11.10 -7.05
CA LEU A 209 29.77 10.96 -5.93
C LEU A 209 28.41 11.63 -6.18
N GLU A 210 28.29 12.39 -7.26
CA GLU A 210 27.08 13.12 -7.61
C GLU A 210 25.99 12.11 -7.97
N VAL A 211 24.85 12.23 -7.29
CA VAL A 211 23.66 11.44 -7.59
C VAL A 211 23.12 11.97 -8.91
N THR A 212 23.22 11.15 -9.95
CA THR A 212 22.60 11.43 -11.25
C THR A 212 21.20 10.83 -11.28
N HIS A 213 20.43 11.11 -12.34
CA HIS A 213 19.11 10.50 -12.51
C HIS A 213 18.91 9.96 -13.92
N CYS A 214 18.17 8.86 -14.00
CA CYS A 214 17.56 8.38 -15.25
C CYS A 214 16.02 8.46 -15.15
N LYS A 215 15.35 8.24 -16.26
CA LYS A 215 13.89 8.10 -16.33
C LYS A 215 13.50 6.62 -16.22
N GLY A 216 12.27 6.37 -15.77
CA GLY A 216 11.69 5.02 -15.82
C GLY A 216 11.68 4.41 -17.22
N SER A 217 11.49 5.23 -18.26
CA SER A 217 11.59 4.82 -19.67
C SER A 217 12.94 4.23 -20.06
N ASP A 218 13.99 4.57 -19.31
CA ASP A 218 15.35 4.08 -19.59
C ASP A 218 15.56 2.67 -19.01
N ILE A 219 14.63 2.20 -18.17
CA ILE A 219 14.61 0.87 -17.53
C ILE A 219 13.50 -0.02 -18.12
N LEU A 220 12.35 0.59 -18.44
CA LEU A 220 11.20 -0.07 -19.03
C LEU A 220 11.51 -0.47 -20.47
N GLY A 221 11.92 -1.72 -20.68
CA GLY A 221 11.72 -2.36 -21.97
C GLY A 221 10.24 -2.73 -22.17
N SER A 222 9.96 -3.62 -23.13
CA SER A 222 8.60 -4.07 -23.46
C SER A 222 7.96 -5.01 -22.43
N ASP A 223 8.71 -5.61 -21.49
CA ASP A 223 8.16 -6.56 -20.50
C ASP A 223 8.71 -6.43 -19.04
N ASP A 224 8.08 -7.14 -18.09
CA ASP A 224 8.42 -7.12 -16.65
C ASP A 224 9.69 -7.96 -16.31
N THR A 225 10.07 -8.85 -17.22
CA THR A 225 11.28 -9.69 -17.16
C THR A 225 12.52 -8.81 -17.33
N GLU A 226 12.45 -7.85 -18.26
CA GLU A 226 13.50 -6.89 -18.57
C GLU A 226 13.81 -5.97 -17.37
N ILE A 227 12.81 -5.58 -16.57
CA ILE A 227 13.04 -4.79 -15.35
C ILE A 227 13.89 -5.57 -14.35
N ASN A 228 13.57 -6.86 -14.13
CA ASN A 228 14.30 -7.69 -13.17
C ASN A 228 15.72 -8.00 -13.66
N GLU A 229 15.90 -8.21 -14.96
CA GLU A 229 17.20 -8.40 -15.58
C GLU A 229 18.07 -7.13 -15.51
N TYR A 230 17.49 -5.96 -15.78
CA TYR A 230 18.17 -4.67 -15.65
C TYR A 230 18.69 -4.45 -14.22
N LEU A 231 17.84 -4.73 -13.21
CA LEU A 231 18.22 -4.61 -11.81
C LEU A 231 19.37 -5.57 -11.43
N ARG A 232 19.30 -6.82 -11.92
CA ARG A 232 20.33 -7.83 -11.66
C ARG A 232 21.67 -7.42 -12.28
N THR A 233 21.65 -7.00 -13.54
CA THR A 233 22.85 -6.67 -14.32
C THR A 233 23.56 -5.42 -13.81
N ASN A 234 22.81 -4.39 -13.39
CA ASN A 234 23.37 -3.09 -13.06
C ASN A 234 23.60 -2.86 -11.56
N PHE A 235 22.93 -3.60 -10.67
CA PHE A 235 22.93 -3.27 -9.23
C PHE A 235 23.16 -4.44 -8.25
N GLN A 236 23.30 -5.70 -8.71
CA GLN A 236 23.45 -6.88 -7.84
C GLN A 236 24.86 -7.54 -7.91
N LYS A 237 25.94 -6.76 -7.76
CA LYS A 237 27.30 -7.29 -7.52
C LYS A 237 27.66 -7.30 -6.05
#